data_AF-A0A0S7F0E5-F1
#
_entry.id   AF-A0A0S7F0E5-F1
#
_cell.length_a   1.000
_cell.length_b   1.000
_cell.length_c   1.000
_cell.angle_alpha   90.00
_cell.angle_beta   90.00
_cell.angle_gamma   90.00
#
_symmetry.space_group_name_H-M   'P 1'
#
loop_
_entity.id
_entity.type
_entity.pdbx_description
1 polymer ?
#
loop_
_entity_poly.entity_id
_entity_poly.type
_entity_poly.pdbx_seq_one_letter_code
_entity_poly.pdbx_strand_id
1 'polypeptide(L)'
;MAPLLPPVGTEMFRRFTPASLEEIQRKHEAEAKQQQIRKDKNIKIAKKYLPKPAGDLEDGQPLPLFYGDRAQEFLNIPLEDMDPFYQSHKTFIVLSKGKIIYRFNAEPACYLLSPFNSLRIFSIRILIHSLFSFFIMAAILTDCVFMTMSDPPAWSKTVEYVVMVIYTFEVIVKVLSRGFCVGDFTYLRNPWNWLEFMVINMIYLAEFTLFRDVSALRPFRVLRVLKIITVFSGLRTIFSAVIQSVKKLRDVMILTFFFLSIFALIGLQLFMGNLRQKCVITSSYNRNLSEGAFNISSHENNSSDFDFYEYINN
;
A
#
# COMPACT_ATOMS: atom_id res chain seq x y z
N MET A 1 -41.57 17.38 -1.71
CA MET A 1 -40.73 17.89 -2.81
C MET A 1 -39.46 18.43 -2.15
N ALA A 2 -38.36 17.68 -2.20
CA ALA A 2 -37.11 18.10 -1.55
C ALA A 2 -36.46 19.22 -2.38
N PRO A 3 -35.82 20.23 -1.77
CA PRO A 3 -35.11 21.24 -2.53
C PRO A 3 -33.96 20.56 -3.29
N LEU A 4 -33.89 20.75 -4.61
CA LEU A 4 -32.90 20.15 -5.51
C LEU A 4 -31.51 20.85 -5.46
N LEU A 5 -31.36 21.85 -4.59
CA LEU A 5 -30.10 22.56 -4.38
C LEU A 5 -29.80 22.58 -2.88
N PRO A 6 -28.59 22.19 -2.45
CA PRO A 6 -28.18 22.41 -1.06
C PRO A 6 -28.25 23.92 -0.75
N PRO A 7 -28.68 24.32 0.46
CA PRO A 7 -28.77 25.72 0.83
C PRO A 7 -27.41 26.40 0.65
N VAL A 8 -27.41 27.53 -0.06
CA VAL A 8 -26.21 28.30 -0.38
C VAL A 8 -25.86 29.21 0.80
N GLY A 9 -24.69 29.00 1.39
CA GLY A 9 -24.09 29.88 2.40
C GLY A 9 -24.34 29.51 3.86
N THR A 10 -23.33 29.82 4.71
CA THR A 10 -23.19 29.86 6.20
C THR A 10 -23.90 28.86 7.12
N GLU A 11 -25.11 28.41 6.81
CA GLU A 11 -25.90 27.42 7.56
C GLU A 11 -25.29 26.01 7.52
N MET A 12 -24.40 25.74 6.54
CA MET A 12 -23.79 24.42 6.34
C MET A 12 -22.58 24.14 7.25
N PHE A 13 -21.89 25.17 7.74
CA PHE A 13 -20.69 25.00 8.56
C PHE A 13 -21.03 25.11 10.04
N ARG A 14 -21.34 23.96 10.65
CA ARG A 14 -21.58 23.86 12.09
C ARG A 14 -20.33 23.37 12.81
N ARG A 15 -20.00 24.01 13.94
CA ARG A 15 -18.85 23.59 14.77
C ARG A 15 -19.14 22.25 15.41
N PHE A 16 -18.15 21.36 15.40
CA PHE A 16 -18.25 20.08 16.07
C PHE A 16 -18.16 20.29 17.59
N THR A 17 -19.27 20.03 18.29
CA THR A 17 -19.40 20.18 19.75
C THR A 17 -19.77 18.84 20.40
N PRO A 18 -19.59 18.66 21.72
CA PRO A 18 -20.04 17.44 22.40
C PRO A 18 -21.54 17.16 22.20
N ALA A 19 -22.37 18.20 22.20
CA ALA A 19 -23.80 18.08 21.92
C ALA A 19 -24.09 17.59 20.49
N SER A 20 -23.28 18.03 19.51
CA SER A 20 -23.35 17.54 18.14
C SER A 20 -23.01 16.05 18.03
N LEU A 21 -21.97 15.59 18.75
CA LEU A 21 -21.61 14.18 18.80
C LEU A 21 -22.76 13.31 19.35
N GLU A 22 -23.46 13.78 20.39
CA GLU A 22 -24.63 13.08 20.92
C GLU A 22 -25.80 13.04 19.93
N GLU A 23 -26.04 14.14 19.21
CA GLU A 23 -27.07 14.21 18.16
C GLU A 23 -26.78 13.19 17.04
N ILE A 24 -25.54 13.15 16.56
CA ILE A 24 -25.07 12.21 15.55
C ILE A 24 -25.20 10.77 16.05
N GLN A 25 -24.83 10.50 17.31
CA GLN A 25 -24.96 9.17 17.88
C GLN A 25 -26.41 8.68 17.93
N ARG A 26 -27.36 9.55 18.30
CA ARG A 26 -28.79 9.22 18.28
C ARG A 26 -29.28 8.90 16.85
N LYS A 27 -28.86 9.69 15.86
CA LYS A 27 -29.19 9.44 14.45
C LYS A 27 -28.62 8.11 13.97
N HIS A 28 -27.35 7.84 14.28
CA HIS A 28 -26.68 6.58 13.93
C HIS A 28 -27.41 5.36 14.51
N GLU A 29 -27.79 5.41 15.78
CA GLU A 29 -28.52 4.32 16.45
C GLU A 29 -29.92 4.11 15.87
N ALA A 30 -30.62 5.20 15.55
CA ALA A 30 -31.94 5.14 14.90
C ALA A 30 -31.85 4.49 13.51
N GLU A 31 -30.84 4.86 12.71
CA GLU A 31 -30.60 4.27 11.40
C GLU A 31 -30.18 2.80 11.49
N ALA A 32 -29.30 2.44 12.44
CA ALA A 32 -28.90 1.06 12.66
C ALA A 32 -30.12 0.17 13.02
N LYS A 33 -31.01 0.67 13.88
CA LYS A 33 -32.29 -0.01 14.19
C LYS A 33 -33.17 -0.13 12.96
N GLN A 34 -33.29 0.93 12.16
CA GLN A 34 -34.10 0.91 10.94
C GLN A 34 -33.53 -0.05 9.89
N GLN A 35 -32.20 -0.14 9.75
CA GLN A 35 -31.53 -1.11 8.89
C GLN A 35 -31.75 -2.53 9.39
N GLN A 36 -31.71 -2.76 10.69
CA GLN A 36 -32.00 -4.07 11.28
C GLN A 36 -33.44 -4.51 10.96
N ILE A 37 -34.41 -3.62 11.17
CA ILE A 37 -35.82 -3.88 10.81
C ILE A 37 -35.97 -4.20 9.32
N ARG A 38 -35.24 -3.51 8.42
CA ARG A 38 -35.25 -3.81 6.98
C ARG A 38 -34.66 -5.19 6.66
N LYS A 39 -33.60 -5.59 7.36
CA LYS A 39 -32.98 -6.92 7.24
C LYS A 39 -33.92 -8.01 7.72
N ASP A 40 -34.56 -7.83 8.88
CA ASP A 40 -35.52 -8.79 9.44
C ASP A 40 -36.73 -8.95 8.52
N LYS A 41 -37.15 -7.88 7.84
CA LYS A 41 -38.21 -7.91 6.81
C LYS A 41 -37.73 -8.37 5.42
N ASN A 42 -36.47 -8.76 5.27
CA ASN A 42 -35.85 -9.19 4.01
C ASN A 42 -36.03 -8.20 2.84
N ILE A 43 -36.12 -6.90 3.13
CA ILE A 43 -36.31 -5.85 2.11
C ILE A 43 -34.98 -5.59 1.41
N LYS A 44 -34.80 -6.14 0.20
CA LYS A 44 -33.62 -5.91 -0.63
C LYS A 44 -33.78 -4.63 -1.46
N ILE A 45 -33.12 -3.56 -1.03
CA ILE A 45 -33.02 -2.31 -1.82
C ILE A 45 -31.99 -2.53 -2.93
N ALA A 46 -32.35 -2.24 -4.17
CA ALA A 46 -31.39 -2.32 -5.28
C ALA A 46 -30.23 -1.33 -5.08
N LYS A 47 -29.00 -1.75 -5.37
CA LYS A 47 -27.76 -0.94 -5.21
C LYS A 47 -27.82 0.46 -5.82
N LYS A 48 -28.71 0.70 -6.79
CA LYS A 48 -28.89 2.00 -7.42
C LYS A 48 -29.58 3.04 -6.53
N TYR A 49 -30.40 2.61 -5.57
CA TYR A 49 -31.16 3.49 -4.66
C TYR A 49 -30.54 3.62 -3.27
N LEU A 50 -29.42 2.92 -3.02
CA LEU A 50 -28.65 3.14 -1.81
C LEU A 50 -28.07 4.56 -1.84
N PRO A 51 -28.20 5.33 -0.75
CA PRO A 51 -27.51 6.61 -0.60
C PRO A 51 -26.03 6.41 -0.91
N LYS A 52 -25.46 7.31 -1.71
CA LYS A 52 -24.04 7.31 -2.05
C LYS A 52 -23.42 8.62 -1.55
N PRO A 53 -22.15 8.58 -1.11
CA PRO A 53 -21.44 9.81 -0.78
C PRO A 53 -21.36 10.71 -2.01
N ALA A 54 -21.37 12.02 -1.76
CA ALA A 54 -21.27 13.02 -2.80
C ALA A 54 -19.84 13.04 -3.39
N GLY A 55 -19.71 12.89 -4.71
CA GLY A 55 -18.40 12.75 -5.37
C GLY A 55 -17.58 14.03 -5.46
N ASP A 56 -18.20 15.18 -5.23
CA ASP A 56 -17.59 16.52 -5.16
C ASP A 56 -17.08 16.87 -3.76
N LEU A 57 -17.46 16.08 -2.76
CA LEU A 57 -17.04 16.21 -1.37
C LEU A 57 -16.19 14.99 -1.00
N GLU A 58 -15.14 14.64 -1.72
CA GLU A 58 -14.26 13.52 -1.32
C GLU A 58 -13.15 13.95 -0.33
N ASP A 59 -12.67 13.01 0.49
CA ASP A 59 -11.55 13.27 1.42
C ASP A 59 -10.26 13.63 0.65
N GLY A 60 -9.64 14.74 1.00
CA GLY A 60 -8.44 15.26 0.33
C GLY A 60 -8.69 16.05 -0.95
N GLN A 61 -9.94 16.29 -1.34
CA GLN A 61 -10.28 17.18 -2.46
C GLN A 61 -10.45 18.64 -2.02
N PRO A 62 -10.21 19.61 -2.94
CA PRO A 62 -10.53 21.00 -2.69
C PRO A 62 -12.04 21.19 -2.59
N LEU A 63 -12.47 21.98 -1.63
CA LEU A 63 -13.86 22.37 -1.43
C LEU A 63 -14.41 23.04 -2.70
N PRO A 64 -15.60 22.64 -3.19
CA PRO A 64 -16.21 23.26 -4.36
C PRO A 64 -16.36 24.78 -4.20
N LEU A 65 -16.19 25.51 -5.31
CA LEU A 65 -16.17 26.98 -5.32
C LEU A 65 -17.47 27.60 -4.73
N PHE A 66 -18.58 26.88 -4.81
CA PHE A 66 -19.89 27.29 -4.31
C PHE A 66 -19.96 27.50 -2.80
N TYR A 67 -19.03 26.94 -2.02
CA TYR A 67 -18.97 27.15 -0.56
C TYR A 67 -18.29 28.46 -0.13
N GLY A 68 -17.75 29.24 -1.09
CA GLY A 68 -17.36 30.64 -0.90
C GLY A 68 -16.00 30.92 -0.23
N ASP A 69 -15.75 32.21 0.02
CA ASP A 69 -14.49 32.72 0.61
C ASP A 69 -14.48 32.76 2.15
N ARG A 70 -15.65 32.64 2.78
CA ARG A 70 -15.81 32.64 4.25
C ARG A 70 -15.40 31.32 4.93
N ALA A 71 -15.11 30.26 4.16
CA ALA A 71 -14.46 29.05 4.68
C ALA A 71 -13.10 29.33 5.36
N GLN A 72 -12.49 30.48 5.06
CA GLN A 72 -11.26 30.96 5.70
C GLN A 72 -11.41 31.19 7.22
N GLU A 73 -12.62 31.51 7.71
CA GLU A 73 -12.89 31.74 9.14
C GLU A 73 -12.88 30.44 9.97
N PHE A 74 -13.10 29.29 9.32
CA PHE A 74 -13.23 27.97 9.96
C PHE A 74 -12.03 27.04 9.73
N LEU A 75 -10.89 27.59 9.32
CA LEU A 75 -9.67 26.84 9.06
C LEU A 75 -9.10 26.20 10.33
N ASN A 76 -8.76 24.90 10.25
CA ASN A 76 -8.23 24.08 11.35
C ASN A 76 -9.18 23.92 12.54
N ILE A 77 -10.46 24.20 12.37
CA ILE A 77 -11.50 23.97 13.39
C ILE A 77 -12.26 22.69 13.02
N PRO A 78 -12.59 21.81 13.98
CA PRO A 78 -13.45 20.66 13.71
C PRO A 78 -14.90 21.11 13.46
N LEU A 79 -15.46 20.65 12.34
CA LEU A 79 -16.79 20.98 11.84
C LEU A 79 -17.60 19.68 11.64
N GLU A 80 -18.93 19.80 11.65
CA GLU A 80 -19.83 18.71 11.27
C GLU A 80 -19.70 18.37 9.78
N ASP A 81 -19.99 17.11 9.41
CA ASP A 81 -19.95 16.69 8.01
C ASP A 81 -21.09 17.34 7.20
N MET A 82 -20.73 17.90 6.05
CA MET A 82 -21.67 18.62 5.17
C MET A 82 -22.44 17.67 4.26
N ASP A 83 -21.91 16.45 4.02
CA ASP A 83 -22.54 15.48 3.14
C ASP A 83 -23.77 14.86 3.86
N PRO A 84 -24.98 14.94 3.29
CA PRO A 84 -26.17 14.29 3.84
C PRO A 84 -25.98 12.80 4.10
N PHE A 85 -25.12 12.13 3.33
CA PHE A 85 -24.79 10.72 3.55
C PHE A 85 -24.08 10.48 4.88
N TYR A 86 -23.21 11.40 5.32
CA TYR A 86 -22.39 11.24 6.52
C TYR A 86 -22.99 11.89 7.77
N GLN A 87 -24.15 12.57 7.69
CA GLN A 87 -24.79 13.23 8.84
C GLN A 87 -25.19 12.27 9.97
N SER A 88 -25.48 11.00 9.64
CA SER A 88 -25.77 9.94 10.61
C SER A 88 -24.53 9.13 10.98
N HIS A 89 -23.41 9.33 10.29
CA HIS A 89 -22.15 8.69 10.60
C HIS A 89 -21.39 9.48 11.65
N LYS A 90 -20.64 8.78 12.50
CA LYS A 90 -19.79 9.41 13.53
C LYS A 90 -18.54 10.01 12.89
N THR A 91 -18.68 11.08 12.11
CA THR A 91 -17.59 11.71 11.38
C THR A 91 -17.59 13.22 11.56
N PHE A 92 -16.42 13.83 11.40
CA PHE A 92 -16.26 15.28 11.41
C PHE A 92 -15.23 15.69 10.37
N ILE A 93 -15.30 16.94 9.93
CA ILE A 93 -14.42 17.48 8.89
C ILE A 93 -13.55 18.59 9.44
N VAL A 94 -12.35 18.74 8.87
CA VAL A 94 -11.44 19.85 9.16
C VAL A 94 -10.95 20.42 7.85
N LEU A 95 -10.97 21.75 7.73
CA LEU A 95 -10.52 22.47 6.55
C LEU A 95 -9.08 22.94 6.70
N SER A 96 -8.26 22.68 5.67
CA SER A 96 -6.88 23.20 5.56
C SER A 96 -6.82 24.54 4.86
N LYS A 97 -5.69 25.28 5.00
CA LYS A 97 -5.46 26.61 4.41
C LYS A 97 -5.72 26.69 2.89
N GLY A 98 -5.64 25.57 2.17
CA GLY A 98 -5.97 25.45 0.74
C GLY A 98 -7.43 25.09 0.42
N LYS A 99 -8.37 25.30 1.35
CA LYS A 99 -9.78 24.86 1.26
C LYS A 99 -9.92 23.34 1.02
N ILE A 100 -8.94 22.53 1.45
CA ILE A 100 -8.97 21.06 1.30
C ILE A 100 -9.76 20.45 2.46
N ILE A 101 -10.67 19.52 2.16
CA ILE A 101 -11.48 18.81 3.15
C ILE A 101 -10.71 17.59 3.67
N TYR A 102 -10.55 17.50 4.99
CA TYR A 102 -10.05 16.31 5.66
C TYR A 102 -11.14 15.71 6.54
N ARG A 103 -11.50 14.45 6.31
CA ARG A 103 -12.48 13.71 7.12
C ARG A 103 -11.81 12.88 8.20
N PHE A 104 -12.41 12.90 9.38
CA PHE A 104 -11.97 12.15 10.54
C PHE A 104 -13.13 11.41 11.18
N ASN A 105 -12.82 10.28 11.82
CA ASN A 105 -13.79 9.53 12.61
C ASN A 105 -14.00 10.19 13.98
N ALA A 106 -15.23 10.32 14.45
CA ALA A 106 -15.53 10.93 15.74
C ALA A 106 -15.42 9.95 16.93
N GLU A 107 -15.29 8.64 16.68
CA GLU A 107 -15.12 7.65 17.75
C GLU A 107 -13.76 7.79 18.47
N PRO A 108 -13.67 7.35 19.74
CA PRO A 108 -12.43 7.44 20.50
C PRO A 108 -11.29 6.67 19.82
N ALA A 109 -10.18 7.36 19.57
CA ALA A 109 -8.97 6.76 19.02
C ALA A 109 -8.28 5.90 20.11
N CYS A 110 -7.81 4.70 19.74
CA CYS A 110 -7.19 3.73 20.65
C CYS A 110 -8.03 3.42 21.90
N TYR A 111 -9.37 3.52 21.80
CA TYR A 111 -10.33 3.35 22.90
C TYR A 111 -10.20 4.33 24.09
N LEU A 112 -9.22 5.25 24.06
CA LEU A 112 -8.89 6.15 25.17
C LEU A 112 -9.00 7.63 24.81
N LEU A 113 -8.72 7.99 23.54
CA LEU A 113 -8.63 9.39 23.10
C LEU A 113 -9.94 9.85 22.47
N SER A 114 -10.75 10.56 23.26
CA SER A 114 -11.91 11.31 22.78
C SER A 114 -11.52 12.30 21.66
N PRO A 115 -12.39 12.57 20.66
CA PRO A 115 -12.18 13.59 19.62
C PRO A 115 -11.78 14.96 20.15
N PHE A 116 -12.19 15.31 21.38
CA PHE A 116 -11.92 16.61 22.00
C PHE A 116 -10.60 16.68 22.81
N ASN A 117 -9.83 15.59 22.89
CA ASN A 117 -8.59 15.60 23.65
C ASN A 117 -7.52 16.46 22.95
N SER A 118 -6.76 17.25 23.72
CA SER A 118 -5.71 18.14 23.20
C SER A 118 -4.67 17.41 22.36
N LEU A 119 -4.30 16.17 22.73
CA LEU A 119 -3.34 15.35 21.97
C LEU A 119 -3.85 15.01 20.56
N ARG A 120 -5.16 14.74 20.45
CA ARG A 120 -5.80 14.39 19.18
C ARG A 120 -5.96 15.62 18.28
N ILE A 121 -6.37 16.75 18.85
CA ILE A 121 -6.45 18.03 18.14
C ILE A 121 -5.06 18.47 17.66
N PHE A 122 -4.04 18.32 18.49
CA PHE A 122 -2.65 18.57 18.10
C PHE A 122 -2.21 17.66 16.95
N SER A 123 -2.51 16.36 17.04
CA SER A 123 -2.21 15.37 15.99
C SER A 123 -2.91 15.68 14.66
N ILE A 124 -4.15 16.18 14.70
CA ILE A 124 -4.87 16.62 13.50
C ILE A 124 -4.21 17.87 12.90
N ARG A 125 -3.83 18.84 13.75
CA ARG A 125 -3.20 20.08 13.30
C ARG A 125 -1.84 19.83 12.64
N ILE A 126 -1.03 18.92 13.19
CA ILE A 126 0.25 18.53 12.58
C ILE A 126 0.06 17.76 11.28
N LEU A 127 -0.93 16.86 11.21
CA LEU A 127 -1.22 16.08 9.99
C LEU A 127 -1.63 16.97 8.81
N ILE A 128 -2.44 18.00 9.06
CA ILE A 128 -2.98 18.91 8.04
C ILE A 128 -1.91 19.93 7.57
N HIS A 129 -0.84 20.11 8.34
CA HIS A 129 0.17 21.11 8.06
C HIS A 129 1.00 20.74 6.82
N SER A 130 1.08 21.63 5.83
CA SER A 130 1.82 21.37 4.58
C SER A 130 3.32 21.09 4.81
N LEU A 131 3.93 21.68 5.85
CA LEU A 131 5.34 21.38 6.17
C LEU A 131 5.54 19.94 6.63
N PHE A 132 4.54 19.31 7.25
CA PHE A 132 4.64 17.92 7.66
C PHE A 132 4.71 17.01 6.43
N SER A 133 3.84 17.22 5.44
CA SER A 133 3.90 16.48 4.16
C SER A 133 5.23 16.71 3.43
N PHE A 134 5.73 17.95 3.41
CA PHE A 134 7.04 18.26 2.83
C PHE A 134 8.20 17.57 3.57
N PHE A 135 8.16 17.55 4.91
CA PHE A 135 9.17 16.89 5.73
C PHE A 135 9.23 15.37 5.48
N ILE A 136 8.08 14.71 5.41
CA ILE A 136 8.03 13.27 5.08
C ILE A 136 8.54 13.02 3.66
N MET A 137 8.18 13.86 2.70
CA MET A 137 8.67 13.76 1.32
C MET A 137 10.20 13.90 1.26
N ALA A 138 10.77 14.89 1.96
CA ALA A 138 12.21 15.07 2.05
C ALA A 138 12.90 13.86 2.69
N ALA A 139 12.33 13.29 3.78
CA ALA A 139 12.87 12.09 4.41
C ALA A 139 12.90 10.88 3.46
N ILE A 140 11.87 10.71 2.62
CA ILE A 140 11.83 9.63 1.61
C ILE A 140 12.89 9.84 0.53
N LEU A 141 13.04 11.06 0.03
CA LEU A 141 14.07 11.36 -0.98
C LEU A 141 15.47 11.08 -0.43
N THR A 142 15.73 11.51 0.80
CA THR A 142 16.99 11.25 1.49
C THR A 142 17.25 9.74 1.64
N ASP A 143 16.28 8.95 2.11
CA ASP A 143 16.39 7.48 2.22
C ASP A 143 16.70 6.83 0.87
N CYS A 144 16.05 7.27 -0.21
CA CYS A 144 16.31 6.78 -1.55
C CYS A 144 17.74 7.06 -2.01
N VAL A 145 18.27 8.27 -1.75
CA VAL A 145 19.66 8.61 -2.09
C VAL A 145 20.63 7.68 -1.36
N PHE A 146 20.44 7.46 -0.06
CA PHE A 146 21.30 6.54 0.72
C PHE A 146 21.21 5.09 0.22
N MET A 147 20.03 4.63 -0.21
CA MET A 147 19.90 3.28 -0.78
C MET A 147 20.66 3.09 -2.10
N THR A 148 20.81 4.15 -2.89
CA THR A 148 21.52 4.08 -4.18
C THR A 148 23.03 4.13 -4.05
N MET A 149 23.56 4.57 -2.91
CA MET A 149 25.00 4.61 -2.67
C MET A 149 25.56 3.19 -2.53
N SER A 150 26.53 2.83 -3.36
CA SER A 150 27.16 1.49 -3.33
C SER A 150 27.99 1.26 -2.06
N ASP A 151 28.72 2.28 -1.63
CA ASP A 151 29.54 2.27 -0.40
C ASP A 151 29.01 3.30 0.59
N PRO A 152 28.00 2.95 1.41
CA PRO A 152 27.44 3.88 2.38
C PRO A 152 28.45 4.13 3.51
N PRO A 153 28.69 5.39 3.90
CA PRO A 153 29.56 5.72 5.02
C PRO A 153 28.96 5.23 6.35
N ALA A 154 29.79 5.05 7.38
CA ALA A 154 29.37 4.50 8.67
C ALA A 154 28.19 5.28 9.33
N TRP A 155 28.13 6.60 9.12
CA TRP A 155 27.05 7.46 9.62
C TRP A 155 25.71 7.28 8.88
N SER A 156 25.70 6.61 7.72
CA SER A 156 24.49 6.27 6.97
C SER A 156 23.52 5.41 7.81
N LYS A 157 24.05 4.57 8.72
CA LYS A 157 23.22 3.76 9.62
C LYS A 157 22.44 4.61 10.61
N THR A 158 23.07 5.65 11.14
CA THR A 158 22.39 6.62 12.01
C THR A 158 21.28 7.34 11.24
N VAL A 159 21.52 7.70 9.98
CA VAL A 159 20.50 8.33 9.14
C VAL A 159 19.34 7.39 8.85
N GLU A 160 19.59 6.13 8.50
CA GLU A 160 18.55 5.11 8.31
C GLU A 160 17.67 4.93 9.56
N TYR A 161 18.27 4.96 10.75
CA TYR A 161 17.55 4.89 12.02
C TYR A 161 16.71 6.15 12.28
N VAL A 162 17.26 7.34 12.01
CA VAL A 162 16.52 8.61 12.14
C VAL A 162 15.32 8.62 11.19
N VAL A 163 15.49 8.18 9.94
CA VAL A 163 14.41 8.05 8.96
C VAL A 163 13.33 7.07 9.44
N MET A 164 13.74 5.93 10.02
CA MET A 164 12.81 4.97 10.61
C MET A 164 11.98 5.61 11.74
N VAL A 165 12.60 6.35 12.65
CA VAL A 165 11.89 7.07 13.71
C VAL A 165 10.90 8.09 13.15
N ILE A 166 11.29 8.83 12.09
CA ILE A 166 10.40 9.76 11.39
C ILE A 166 9.16 9.04 10.82
N TYR A 167 9.34 7.87 10.22
CA TYR A 167 8.22 7.08 9.67
C TYR A 167 7.30 6.52 10.75
N THR A 168 7.87 6.08 11.87
CA THR A 168 7.08 5.64 13.02
C THR A 168 6.27 6.80 13.59
N PHE A 169 6.89 7.97 13.75
CA PHE A 169 6.22 9.19 14.21
C PHE A 169 5.05 9.57 13.30
N GLU A 170 5.22 9.48 11.98
CA GLU A 170 4.15 9.75 11.03
C GLU A 170 2.93 8.84 11.21
N VAL A 171 3.14 7.53 11.35
CA VAL A 171 2.04 6.59 11.55
C VAL A 171 1.37 6.79 12.89
N ILE A 172 2.13 7.10 13.95
CA ILE A 172 1.56 7.46 15.25
C ILE A 172 0.64 8.68 15.12
N VAL A 173 1.09 9.75 14.47
CA VAL A 173 0.27 10.95 14.22
C VAL A 173 -1.01 10.61 13.43
N LYS A 174 -0.90 9.78 12.38
CA LYS A 174 -2.05 9.34 11.57
C LYS A 174 -3.04 8.47 12.37
N VAL A 175 -2.55 7.58 13.23
CA VAL A 175 -3.37 6.72 14.09
C VAL A 175 -4.04 7.53 15.21
N LEU A 176 -3.33 8.47 15.82
CA LEU A 176 -3.90 9.33 16.87
C LEU A 176 -4.99 10.27 16.34
N SER A 177 -4.86 10.77 15.11
CA SER A 177 -5.84 11.65 14.49
C SER A 177 -7.09 10.89 14.00
N ARG A 178 -6.91 9.79 13.25
CA ARG A 178 -8.00 9.03 12.61
C ARG A 178 -8.56 7.86 13.43
N GLY A 179 -7.84 7.40 14.44
CA GLY A 179 -8.13 6.16 15.17
C GLY A 179 -7.48 4.92 14.54
N PHE A 180 -7.49 3.80 15.27
CA PHE A 180 -6.78 2.56 14.90
C PHE A 180 -7.61 1.63 13.99
N CYS A 181 -8.71 1.03 14.50
CA CYS A 181 -9.55 0.09 13.74
C CYS A 181 -11.07 0.36 13.78
N VAL A 182 -11.57 1.10 14.76
CA VAL A 182 -13.01 1.30 14.96
C VAL A 182 -13.48 2.50 14.13
N GLY A 183 -14.53 2.33 13.32
CA GLY A 183 -15.19 3.38 12.54
C GLY A 183 -14.99 3.33 11.01
N ASP A 184 -15.57 4.31 10.31
CA ASP A 184 -15.64 4.35 8.84
C ASP A 184 -14.44 5.05 8.18
N PHE A 185 -13.77 5.97 8.89
CA PHE A 185 -12.60 6.75 8.41
C PHE A 185 -11.31 6.47 9.19
N THR A 186 -11.13 5.22 9.58
CA THR A 186 -10.04 4.79 10.46
C THR A 186 -8.76 4.48 9.69
N TYR A 187 -7.60 4.54 10.35
CA TYR A 187 -6.29 4.38 9.71
C TYR A 187 -6.20 3.11 8.85
N LEU A 188 -6.56 1.94 9.36
CA LEU A 188 -6.44 0.66 8.64
C LEU A 188 -7.51 0.42 7.55
N ARG A 189 -8.57 1.23 7.48
CA ARG A 189 -9.62 1.07 6.45
C ARG A 189 -9.10 1.48 5.07
N ASN A 190 -8.17 2.43 5.03
CA ASN A 190 -7.60 2.92 3.78
C ASN A 190 -6.47 1.98 3.30
N PRO A 191 -6.56 1.39 2.09
CA PRO A 191 -5.55 0.48 1.58
C PRO A 191 -4.15 1.12 1.46
N TRP A 192 -4.07 2.43 1.23
CA TRP A 192 -2.81 3.15 1.16
C TRP A 192 -2.12 3.23 2.53
N ASN A 193 -2.88 3.44 3.59
CA ASN A 193 -2.35 3.43 4.95
C ASN A 193 -1.94 2.01 5.39
N TRP A 194 -2.60 0.97 4.85
CA TRP A 194 -2.20 -0.42 5.08
C TRP A 194 -0.81 -0.70 4.50
N LEU A 195 -0.50 -0.16 3.31
CA LEU A 195 0.84 -0.21 2.73
C LEU A 195 1.86 0.48 3.65
N GLU A 196 1.57 1.68 4.16
CA GLU A 196 2.47 2.38 5.09
C GLU A 196 2.74 1.56 6.36
N PHE A 197 1.70 0.95 6.93
CA PHE A 197 1.82 0.09 8.10
C PHE A 197 2.68 -1.15 7.80
N MET A 198 2.45 -1.83 6.69
CA MET A 198 3.24 -3.00 6.28
C MET A 198 4.71 -2.67 6.07
N VAL A 199 5.00 -1.54 5.42
CA VAL A 199 6.38 -1.06 5.23
C VAL A 199 7.08 -0.85 6.57
N ILE A 200 6.43 -0.18 7.54
CA ILE A 200 7.04 0.06 8.85
C ILE A 200 7.26 -1.25 9.62
N ASN A 201 6.27 -2.14 9.66
CA ASN A 201 6.45 -3.44 10.33
C ASN A 201 7.59 -4.25 9.72
N MET A 202 7.74 -4.23 8.40
CA MET A 202 8.83 -4.93 7.73
C MET A 202 10.20 -4.32 8.06
N ILE A 203 10.29 -3.00 8.22
CA ILE A 203 11.52 -2.33 8.66
C ILE A 203 11.90 -2.76 10.07
N TYR A 204 10.94 -2.71 11.01
CA TYR A 204 11.15 -3.16 12.38
C TYR A 204 11.57 -4.62 12.43
N LEU A 205 10.92 -5.47 11.63
CA LEU A 205 11.28 -6.88 11.53
C LEU A 205 12.70 -7.05 10.99
N ALA A 206 13.07 -6.36 9.91
CA ALA A 206 14.40 -6.41 9.32
C ALA A 206 15.49 -5.97 10.30
N GLU A 207 15.22 -4.93 11.11
CA GLU A 207 16.15 -4.46 12.14
C GLU A 207 16.25 -5.45 13.30
N PHE A 208 15.14 -6.02 13.76
CA PHE A 208 15.12 -7.03 14.82
C PHE A 208 15.85 -8.32 14.40
N THR A 209 15.72 -8.72 13.14
CA THR A 209 16.39 -9.89 12.58
C THR A 209 17.84 -9.65 12.20
N LEU A 210 18.30 -8.39 12.13
CA LEU A 210 19.71 -8.10 11.92
C LEU A 210 20.58 -8.61 13.09
N PHE A 211 19.98 -8.81 14.27
CA PHE A 211 20.59 -9.46 15.43
C PHE A 211 20.69 -11.00 15.30
N ARG A 212 20.08 -11.60 14.27
CA ARG A 212 20.00 -13.05 14.08
C ARG A 212 20.28 -13.37 12.61
N ASP A 213 21.53 -13.60 12.23
CA ASP A 213 22.06 -13.93 10.87
C ASP A 213 21.05 -14.38 9.79
N VAL A 214 20.17 -13.50 9.32
CA VAL A 214 19.28 -13.75 8.17
C VAL A 214 19.51 -12.67 7.13
N SER A 215 20.55 -12.89 6.32
CA SER A 215 20.92 -12.01 5.20
C SER A 215 19.78 -11.80 4.18
N ALA A 216 18.76 -12.67 4.20
CA ALA A 216 17.60 -12.66 3.30
C ALA A 216 16.70 -11.42 3.42
N LEU A 217 16.79 -10.63 4.51
CA LEU A 217 15.90 -9.48 4.73
C LEU A 217 16.45 -8.15 4.20
N ARG A 218 17.66 -8.16 3.65
CA ARG A 218 18.29 -6.99 3.02
C ARG A 218 17.48 -6.40 1.84
N PRO A 219 16.89 -7.18 0.93
CA PRO A 219 16.13 -6.65 -0.21
C PRO A 219 14.84 -5.93 0.18
N PHE A 220 14.29 -6.24 1.36
CA PHE A 220 13.02 -5.65 1.83
C PHE A 220 13.10 -4.18 2.18
N ARG A 221 14.31 -3.63 2.33
CA ARG A 221 14.52 -2.19 2.49
C ARG A 221 13.93 -1.40 1.32
N VAL A 222 13.93 -1.95 0.11
CA VAL A 222 13.38 -1.30 -1.10
C VAL A 222 11.87 -1.03 -0.98
N LEU A 223 11.14 -1.75 -0.12
CA LEU A 223 9.71 -1.47 0.10
C LEU A 223 9.44 -0.07 0.66
N ARG A 224 10.45 0.59 1.27
CA ARG A 224 10.36 2.00 1.69
C ARG A 224 10.08 2.94 0.52
N VAL A 225 10.55 2.62 -0.69
CA VAL A 225 10.27 3.39 -1.91
C VAL A 225 8.77 3.38 -2.24
N LEU A 226 8.03 2.33 -1.87
CA LEU A 226 6.57 2.29 -2.05
C LEU A 226 5.83 3.39 -1.26
N LYS A 227 6.45 3.93 -0.21
CA LYS A 227 5.91 5.07 0.55
C LYS A 227 5.75 6.32 -0.31
N ILE A 228 6.51 6.45 -1.41
CA ILE A 228 6.32 7.53 -2.39
C ILE A 228 4.88 7.52 -2.93
N ILE A 229 4.34 6.32 -3.17
CA ILE A 229 2.97 6.15 -3.69
C ILE A 229 1.94 6.70 -2.70
N THR A 230 2.19 6.55 -1.40
CA THR A 230 1.26 7.02 -0.37
C THR A 230 1.40 8.52 -0.14
N VAL A 231 2.57 9.13 -0.34
CA VAL A 231 2.76 10.58 -0.16
C VAL A 231 2.25 11.39 -1.35
N PHE A 232 2.47 10.93 -2.58
CA PHE A 232 2.00 11.62 -3.78
C PHE A 232 0.59 11.19 -4.15
N SER A 233 -0.39 12.05 -3.88
CA SER A 233 -1.81 11.80 -4.18
C SER A 233 -2.05 11.46 -5.67
N GLY A 234 -1.34 12.10 -6.60
CA GLY A 234 -1.43 11.79 -8.03
C GLY A 234 -0.96 10.38 -8.39
N LEU A 235 0.07 9.85 -7.71
CA LEU A 235 0.55 8.49 -7.93
C LEU A 235 -0.48 7.45 -7.49
N ARG A 236 -1.24 7.71 -6.43
CA ARG A 236 -2.31 6.81 -5.96
C ARG A 236 -3.34 6.54 -7.06
N THR A 237 -3.73 7.57 -7.81
CA THR A 237 -4.68 7.43 -8.92
C THR A 237 -4.12 6.55 -10.04
N ILE A 238 -2.86 6.76 -10.40
CA ILE A 238 -2.17 5.97 -11.43
C ILE A 238 -2.09 4.50 -11.00
N PHE A 239 -1.63 4.22 -9.78
CA PHE A 239 -1.55 2.85 -9.27
C PHE A 239 -2.92 2.19 -9.18
N SER A 240 -3.96 2.92 -8.79
CA SER A 240 -5.34 2.41 -8.80
C SER A 240 -5.79 2.01 -10.20
N ALA A 241 -5.48 2.83 -11.21
CA ALA A 241 -5.78 2.53 -12.62
C ALA A 241 -4.99 1.31 -13.14
N VAL A 242 -3.72 1.16 -12.74
CA VAL A 242 -2.90 -0.02 -13.06
C VAL A 242 -3.54 -1.28 -12.46
N ILE A 243 -3.91 -1.26 -11.18
CA ILE A 243 -4.56 -2.39 -10.51
C ILE A 243 -5.90 -2.73 -11.17
N GLN A 244 -6.67 -1.72 -11.58
CA GLN A 244 -7.93 -1.92 -12.29
C GLN A 244 -7.70 -2.57 -13.67
N SER A 245 -6.62 -2.22 -14.35
CA SER A 245 -6.23 -2.80 -15.64
C SER A 245 -5.86 -4.27 -15.49
N VAL A 246 -5.08 -4.63 -14.46
CA VAL A 246 -4.74 -6.02 -14.14
C VAL A 246 -6.00 -6.86 -13.88
N LYS A 247 -6.98 -6.31 -13.16
CA LYS A 247 -8.26 -7.01 -12.91
C LYS A 247 -9.03 -7.34 -14.19
N LYS A 248 -8.95 -6.47 -15.22
CA LYS A 248 -9.56 -6.73 -16.53
C LYS A 248 -8.78 -7.76 -17.35
N LEU A 249 -7.45 -7.80 -17.22
CA LEU A 249 -6.60 -8.76 -17.90
C LEU A 249 -6.61 -10.16 -17.25
N ARG A 250 -7.17 -10.31 -16.05
CA ARG A 250 -7.20 -11.58 -15.30
C ARG A 250 -7.68 -12.76 -16.15
N ASP A 251 -8.75 -12.58 -16.92
CA ASP A 251 -9.35 -13.68 -17.68
C ASP A 251 -8.43 -14.10 -18.84
N VAL A 252 -7.76 -13.14 -19.49
CA VAL A 252 -6.75 -13.39 -20.54
C VAL A 252 -5.49 -14.05 -19.96
N MET A 253 -5.07 -13.63 -18.76
CA MET A 253 -3.94 -14.24 -18.05
C MET A 253 -4.19 -15.73 -17.74
N ILE A 254 -5.41 -16.08 -17.29
CA ILE A 254 -5.79 -17.48 -17.01
C ILE A 254 -5.75 -18.31 -18.29
N LEU A 255 -6.33 -17.80 -19.40
CA LEU A 255 -6.32 -18.48 -20.69
C LEU A 255 -4.89 -18.71 -21.21
N THR A 256 -4.03 -17.69 -21.09
CA THR A 256 -2.64 -17.77 -21.50
C THR A 256 -1.88 -18.82 -20.68
N PHE A 257 -2.08 -18.83 -19.36
CA PHE A 257 -1.44 -19.81 -18.48
C PHE A 257 -1.87 -21.25 -18.80
N PHE A 258 -3.13 -21.46 -19.18
CA PHE A 258 -3.64 -22.76 -19.62
C PHE A 258 -2.94 -23.25 -20.89
N PHE A 259 -2.84 -22.41 -21.93
CA PHE A 259 -2.13 -22.80 -23.17
C PHE A 259 -0.64 -23.02 -22.93
N LEU A 260 0.02 -22.17 -22.15
CA LEU A 260 1.43 -22.35 -21.79
C LEU A 260 1.65 -23.69 -21.06
N SER A 261 0.72 -24.10 -20.21
CA SER A 261 0.80 -25.39 -19.51
C SER A 261 0.68 -26.58 -20.46
N ILE A 262 -0.22 -26.55 -21.44
CA ILE A 262 -0.34 -27.61 -22.45
C ILE A 262 0.93 -27.70 -23.29
N PHE A 263 1.44 -26.58 -23.80
CA PHE A 263 2.67 -26.57 -24.58
C PHE A 263 3.89 -26.96 -23.75
N ALA A 264 3.93 -26.61 -22.46
CA ALA A 264 4.99 -27.05 -21.56
C ALA A 264 4.98 -28.58 -21.37
N LEU A 265 3.81 -29.22 -21.25
CA LEU A 265 3.72 -30.68 -21.13
C LEU A 265 4.17 -31.39 -22.42
N ILE A 266 3.72 -30.90 -23.58
CA ILE A 266 4.13 -31.42 -24.88
C ILE A 266 5.65 -31.23 -25.07
N GLY A 267 6.16 -30.03 -24.78
CA GLY A 267 7.58 -29.71 -24.88
C GLY A 267 8.45 -30.53 -23.93
N LEU A 268 7.99 -30.77 -22.70
CA LEU A 268 8.69 -31.64 -21.77
C LEU A 268 8.79 -33.06 -22.33
N GLN A 269 7.70 -33.65 -22.82
CA GLN A 269 7.72 -35.01 -23.37
C GLN A 269 8.60 -35.13 -24.62
N LEU A 270 8.59 -34.12 -25.50
CA LEU A 270 9.36 -34.14 -26.75
C LEU A 270 10.86 -33.87 -26.54
N PHE A 271 11.22 -33.00 -25.59
CA PHE A 271 12.59 -32.51 -25.43
C PHE A 271 13.26 -32.97 -24.13
N MET A 272 12.64 -33.89 -23.38
CA MET A 272 13.24 -34.47 -22.19
C MET A 272 14.60 -35.12 -22.54
N GLY A 273 15.67 -34.63 -21.91
CA GLY A 273 17.03 -35.14 -22.09
C GLY A 273 17.73 -34.73 -23.40
N ASN A 274 17.01 -34.24 -24.41
CA ASN A 274 17.58 -33.93 -25.72
C ASN A 274 18.58 -32.75 -25.66
N LEU A 275 18.32 -31.76 -24.79
CA LEU A 275 19.21 -30.60 -24.59
C LEU A 275 20.50 -30.94 -23.83
N ARG A 276 20.65 -32.15 -23.28
CA ARG A 276 21.88 -32.62 -22.62
C ARG A 276 22.81 -33.39 -23.56
N GLN A 277 22.40 -33.61 -24.82
CA GLN A 277 23.23 -34.31 -25.80
C GLN A 277 24.52 -33.50 -26.06
N LYS A 278 25.66 -34.12 -25.79
CA LYS A 278 27.01 -33.60 -26.07
C LYS A 278 27.73 -34.62 -26.95
N CYS A 279 28.53 -34.16 -27.91
CA CYS A 279 29.42 -35.04 -28.65
C CYS A 279 30.56 -35.47 -27.71
N VAL A 280 30.68 -36.77 -27.46
CA VAL A 280 31.80 -37.32 -26.69
C VAL A 280 32.77 -38.01 -27.64
N ILE A 281 34.06 -37.81 -27.42
CA ILE A 281 35.11 -38.50 -28.15
C ILE A 281 35.15 -39.94 -27.64
N THR A 282 34.79 -40.91 -28.49
CA THR A 282 35.00 -42.33 -28.20
C THR A 282 36.50 -42.62 -28.23
N SER A 283 37.09 -42.97 -27.08
CA SER A 283 38.44 -43.55 -27.01
C SER A 283 38.39 -45.00 -27.48
N SER A 284 38.23 -45.19 -28.78
CA SER A 284 38.37 -46.49 -29.44
C SER A 284 38.84 -46.29 -30.88
N TYR A 285 39.95 -45.57 -31.04
CA TYR A 285 40.76 -45.69 -32.26
C TYR A 285 41.83 -46.78 -32.04
N ASN A 286 41.39 -48.02 -31.81
CA ASN A 286 42.18 -49.18 -32.20
C ASN A 286 41.82 -49.49 -33.66
N ARG A 287 42.31 -48.66 -34.58
CA ARG A 287 42.53 -49.11 -35.96
C ARG A 287 43.96 -48.86 -36.32
N ASN A 288 44.68 -49.96 -36.44
CA ASN A 288 45.88 -50.12 -37.25
C ASN A 288 45.63 -49.46 -38.62
N LEU A 289 45.86 -48.16 -38.73
CA LEU A 289 46.07 -47.49 -40.00
C LEU A 289 47.56 -47.19 -40.02
N SER A 290 48.26 -48.15 -40.60
CA SER A 290 49.63 -48.02 -41.06
C SER A 290 49.82 -46.71 -41.81
N GLU A 291 50.96 -46.08 -41.53
CA GLU A 291 51.63 -45.01 -42.27
C GLU A 291 51.23 -43.56 -41.98
N GLY A 292 52.16 -42.83 -41.36
CA GLY A 292 52.24 -41.38 -41.51
C GLY A 292 52.23 -40.57 -40.22
N ALA A 293 53.30 -40.67 -39.43
CA ALA A 293 53.88 -39.61 -38.58
C ALA A 293 52.93 -38.64 -37.83
N PHE A 294 52.69 -38.90 -36.54
CA PHE A 294 52.58 -37.82 -35.55
C PHE A 294 52.99 -38.30 -34.15
N ASN A 295 54.24 -38.02 -33.76
CA ASN A 295 54.71 -38.24 -32.39
C ASN A 295 54.18 -37.13 -31.49
N ILE A 296 53.08 -37.37 -30.77
CA ILE A 296 52.78 -36.67 -29.52
C ILE A 296 53.15 -37.61 -28.37
N SER A 297 54.17 -37.23 -27.62
CA SER A 297 54.49 -37.83 -26.33
C SER A 297 53.49 -37.35 -25.29
N SER A 298 52.56 -38.20 -24.87
CA SER A 298 51.81 -38.01 -23.62
C SER A 298 52.01 -39.23 -22.73
N HIS A 299 52.58 -38.97 -21.55
CA HIS A 299 52.72 -39.90 -20.44
C HIS A 299 51.35 -40.54 -20.10
N GLU A 300 51.19 -41.82 -20.43
CA GLU A 300 50.14 -42.67 -19.86
C GLU A 300 50.59 -43.10 -18.46
N ASN A 301 49.88 -42.62 -17.44
CA ASN A 301 49.83 -43.29 -16.14
C ASN A 301 48.36 -43.34 -15.70
N ASN A 302 47.90 -44.57 -15.49
CA ASN A 302 46.66 -45.01 -14.87
C ASN A 302 45.38 -44.84 -15.72
N SER A 303 44.97 -45.97 -16.29
CA SER A 303 43.61 -46.31 -16.69
C SER A 303 42.66 -46.21 -15.49
N SER A 304 42.22 -45.01 -15.14
CA SER A 304 40.90 -44.83 -14.56
C SER A 304 39.91 -44.93 -15.70
N ASP A 305 39.14 -46.02 -15.72
CA ASP A 305 37.98 -46.18 -16.60
C ASP A 305 37.14 -44.90 -16.47
N PHE A 306 37.03 -44.12 -17.56
CA PHE A 306 36.30 -42.86 -17.53
C PHE A 306 34.82 -43.20 -17.42
N ASP A 307 34.25 -43.05 -16.23
CA ASP A 307 32.87 -43.45 -15.98
C ASP A 307 31.88 -42.49 -16.66
N PHE A 308 31.43 -42.88 -17.85
CA PHE A 308 30.46 -42.13 -18.64
C PHE A 308 29.14 -41.89 -17.88
N TYR A 309 28.80 -42.75 -16.90
CA TYR A 309 27.60 -42.55 -16.07
C TYR A 309 27.75 -41.38 -15.08
N GLU A 310 28.96 -41.12 -14.57
CA GLU A 310 29.22 -40.03 -13.63
C GLU A 310 29.26 -38.67 -14.37
N TYR A 311 29.81 -38.62 -15.58
CA TYR A 311 29.89 -37.38 -16.39
C TYR A 311 28.54 -36.96 -17.01
N ILE A 312 27.63 -37.89 -17.29
CA ILE A 312 26.30 -37.58 -17.87
C ILE A 312 25.31 -37.09 -16.80
N ASN A 313 25.47 -37.54 -15.55
CA ASN A 313 24.53 -37.27 -14.45
C ASN A 313 24.90 -36.05 -13.57
N ASN A 314 26.10 -35.47 -13.74
CA ASN A 314 26.54 -34.23 -13.10
C ASN A 314 26.37 -33.03 -14.05
#